data_AF-S4P535-F1
#
_entry.id   AF-S4P535-F1
#
_cell.length_a   1.000
_cell.length_b   1.000
_cell.length_c   1.000
_cell.angle_alpha   90.00
_cell.angle_beta   90.00
_cell.angle_gamma   90.00
#
_symmetry.space_group_name_H-M   'P 1'
#
loop_
_entity.id
_entity.type
_entity.pdbx_description
1 polymer ?
#
loop_
_entity_poly.entity_id
_entity_poly.type
_entity_poly.pdbx_seq_one_letter_code
_entity_poly.pdbx_strand_id
1 'polypeptide(L)'
;MNNQTVLGGGKCPPGWDPVAGTCYMYVGAPMTYEEARLFCLSDNSSMPYVTGNYDVLYEFIQRQNQWFQYGDRVWVNHIDYVTQCTSFAFSNVEITD
;
A
#
# COMPACT_ATOMS: atom_id res chain seq x y z
N MET A 1 -12.48 -11.22 -29.10
CA MET A 1 -12.38 -10.84 -27.68
C MET A 1 -11.73 -11.99 -26.94
N ASN A 2 -10.42 -11.90 -26.71
CA ASN A 2 -9.63 -12.92 -26.02
C ASN A 2 -9.62 -12.62 -24.52
N ASN A 3 -9.89 -13.63 -23.70
CA ASN A 3 -9.99 -13.56 -22.24
C ASN A 3 -8.61 -13.46 -21.55
N GLN A 4 -7.63 -12.86 -22.24
CA GLN A 4 -6.21 -12.89 -21.88
C GLN A 4 -5.72 -11.62 -21.19
N THR A 5 -6.60 -10.65 -20.91
CA THR A 5 -6.22 -9.34 -20.34
C THR A 5 -6.69 -9.11 -18.90
N VAL A 6 -7.49 -10.01 -18.30
CA VAL A 6 -7.88 -9.89 -16.88
C VAL A 6 -6.85 -10.51 -15.93
N LEU A 7 -5.95 -11.34 -16.46
CA LEU A 7 -4.87 -12.00 -15.72
C LEU A 7 -3.50 -11.56 -16.24
N GLY A 8 -3.24 -10.25 -16.36
CA GLY A 8 -1.98 -9.66 -16.82
C GLY A 8 -0.71 -10.02 -16.03
N GLY A 9 -0.80 -11.04 -15.16
CA GLY A 9 0.30 -11.73 -14.48
C GLY A 9 -0.15 -12.95 -13.66
N GLY A 10 -1.41 -13.38 -13.78
CA GLY A 10 -1.98 -14.57 -13.13
C GLY A 10 -1.98 -14.62 -11.59
N LYS A 11 -1.51 -13.58 -10.89
CA LYS A 11 -1.25 -13.66 -9.43
C LYS A 11 -2.09 -12.72 -8.56
N CYS A 12 -2.60 -11.61 -9.10
CA CYS A 12 -3.35 -10.60 -8.34
C CYS A 12 -4.67 -10.21 -9.02
N PRO A 13 -5.70 -9.80 -8.25
CA PRO A 13 -6.94 -9.26 -8.80
C PRO A 13 -6.72 -7.97 -9.61
N PRO A 14 -7.65 -7.59 -10.50
CA PRO A 14 -7.57 -6.31 -11.21
C PRO A 14 -7.46 -5.11 -10.24
N GLY A 15 -6.56 -4.18 -10.52
CA GLY A 15 -6.28 -3.02 -9.64
C GLY A 15 -5.26 -3.30 -8.53
N TRP A 16 -4.75 -4.54 -8.45
CA TRP A 16 -3.70 -4.94 -7.52
C TRP A 16 -2.42 -5.33 -8.28
N ASP A 17 -1.28 -4.87 -7.79
CA ASP A 17 0.02 -5.21 -8.34
C ASP A 17 0.75 -6.25 -7.49
N PRO A 18 1.40 -7.25 -8.12
CA PRO A 18 2.23 -8.20 -7.41
C PRO A 18 3.53 -7.54 -6.95
N VAL A 19 3.77 -7.53 -5.64
CA VAL A 19 5.00 -7.04 -5.03
C VAL A 19 5.47 -8.05 -3.98
N ALA A 20 6.72 -8.50 -4.09
CA ALA A 20 7.36 -9.42 -3.13
C ALA A 20 6.53 -10.67 -2.75
N GLY A 21 5.72 -11.20 -3.68
CA GLY A 21 4.94 -12.42 -3.46
C GLY A 21 3.56 -12.21 -2.85
N THR A 22 3.14 -10.96 -2.63
CA THR A 22 1.75 -10.61 -2.27
C THR A 22 1.23 -9.50 -3.19
N CYS A 23 -0.05 -9.16 -3.06
CA CYS A 23 -0.73 -8.19 -3.90
C CYS A 23 -0.94 -6.89 -3.11
N TYR A 24 -0.62 -5.75 -3.71
CA TYR A 24 -0.85 -4.43 -3.13
C TYR A 24 -1.64 -3.54 -4.07
N MET A 25 -2.44 -2.65 -3.49
CA MET A 25 -3.09 -1.55 -4.20
C MET A 25 -2.65 -0.24 -3.57
N TYR A 26 -2.47 0.79 -4.39
CA TYR A 26 -2.21 2.15 -3.92
C TYR A 26 -3.50 2.98 -4.00
N VAL A 27 -3.84 3.63 -2.90
CA VAL A 27 -5.03 4.49 -2.82
C VAL A 27 -4.57 5.92 -2.53
N GLY A 28 -4.62 6.77 -3.55
CA GLY A 28 -4.22 8.18 -3.45
C GLY A 28 -5.30 9.12 -2.89
N ALA A 29 -6.43 8.58 -2.42
CA ALA A 29 -7.50 9.39 -1.84
C ALA A 29 -7.13 9.79 -0.40
N PRO A 30 -7.28 11.07 0.00
CA PRO A 30 -7.01 11.49 1.36
C PRO A 30 -8.01 10.85 2.32
N MET A 31 -7.50 10.28 3.40
CA MET A 31 -8.25 9.56 4.41
C MET A 31 -7.52 9.60 5.75
N THR A 32 -8.27 9.52 6.84
CA THR A 32 -7.71 9.21 8.16
C THR A 32 -7.22 7.76 8.20
N TYR A 33 -6.39 7.44 9.19
CA TYR A 33 -5.89 6.08 9.39
C TYR A 33 -7.03 5.05 9.53
N GLU A 34 -8.07 5.38 10.31
CA GLU A 34 -9.19 4.44 10.52
C GLU A 34 -10.04 4.28 9.27
N GLU A 35 -10.29 5.37 8.52
CA GLU A 35 -10.97 5.29 7.22
C GLU A 35 -10.20 4.41 6.24
N ALA A 36 -8.88 4.54 6.19
CA ALA A 36 -8.00 3.70 5.37
C ALA A 36 -8.10 2.23 5.75
N ARG A 37 -8.06 1.95 7.06
CA ARG A 37 -8.14 0.59 7.59
C ARG A 37 -9.49 -0.05 7.26
N LEU A 38 -10.59 0.68 7.47
CA LEU A 38 -11.93 0.21 7.15
C LEU A 38 -12.13 0.04 5.64
N PHE A 39 -11.55 0.91 4.82
CA PHE A 39 -11.57 0.77 3.36
C PHE A 39 -10.93 -0.54 2.92
N CYS A 40 -9.71 -0.85 3.39
CA CYS A 40 -9.06 -2.12 3.08
C CYS A 40 -9.91 -3.33 3.52
N LEU A 41 -10.48 -3.28 4.73
CA LEU A 41 -11.34 -4.34 5.25
C LEU A 41 -12.62 -4.52 4.42
N SER A 42 -13.19 -3.43 3.90
CA SER A 42 -14.39 -3.47 3.06
C SER A 42 -14.17 -4.19 1.72
N ASP A 43 -12.94 -4.18 1.21
CA ASP A 43 -12.52 -4.91 -0.01
C ASP A 43 -11.94 -6.31 0.31
N ASN A 44 -12.29 -6.88 1.48
CA ASN A 44 -11.81 -8.18 1.95
C ASN A 44 -10.27 -8.29 1.98
N SER A 45 -9.61 -7.17 2.25
CA SER A 45 -8.17 -7.02 2.34
C SER A 45 -7.75 -6.43 3.70
N SER A 46 -6.49 -6.07 3.86
CA SER A 46 -5.99 -5.43 5.07
C SER A 46 -5.01 -4.32 4.75
N MET A 47 -4.92 -3.33 5.62
CA MET A 47 -3.86 -2.35 5.54
C MET A 47 -2.51 -3.06 5.70
N PRO A 48 -1.54 -2.84 4.79
CA PRO A 48 -0.36 -3.69 4.69
C PRO A 48 0.57 -3.53 5.89
N TYR A 49 1.04 -4.64 6.43
CA TYR A 49 2.17 -4.64 7.36
C TYR A 49 3.47 -4.55 6.57
N VAL A 50 4.26 -3.50 6.84
CA VAL A 50 5.54 -3.27 6.18
C VAL A 50 6.66 -3.54 7.18
N THR A 51 7.69 -4.28 6.75
CA THR A 51 8.85 -4.62 7.57
C THR A 51 10.10 -4.72 6.70
N GLY A 52 11.28 -4.54 7.30
CA GLY A 52 12.54 -4.80 6.62
C GLY A 52 12.93 -3.73 5.60
N ASN A 53 13.39 -4.15 4.41
CA ASN A 53 13.85 -3.25 3.35
C ASN A 53 12.64 -2.64 2.61
N TYR A 54 12.51 -1.31 2.68
CA TYR A 54 11.42 -0.55 2.05
C TYR A 54 11.67 -0.12 0.60
N ASP A 55 12.80 -0.47 -0.03
CA ASP A 55 13.15 -0.11 -1.42
C ASP A 55 12.04 -0.55 -2.38
N VAL A 56 11.56 -1.79 -2.25
CA VAL A 56 10.53 -2.36 -3.11
C VAL A 56 9.17 -1.65 -2.90
N LEU A 57 8.86 -1.27 -1.66
CA LEU A 57 7.65 -0.51 -1.34
C LEU A 57 7.73 0.91 -1.91
N TYR A 58 8.88 1.56 -1.77
CA TYR A 58 9.14 2.88 -2.31
C TYR A 58 9.01 2.89 -3.84
N GLU A 59 9.64 1.92 -4.52
CA GLU A 59 9.50 1.72 -5.96
C GLU A 59 8.03 1.47 -6.37
N PHE A 60 7.29 0.67 -5.60
CA PHE A 60 5.88 0.45 -5.85
C PHE A 60 5.09 1.75 -5.80
N ILE A 61 5.22 2.55 -4.74
CA ILE A 61 4.50 3.82 -4.58
C ILE A 61 4.88 4.83 -5.68
N GLN A 62 6.17 4.96 -5.99
CA GLN A 62 6.67 5.85 -7.05
C GLN A 62 6.09 5.51 -8.44
N ARG A 63 5.88 4.22 -8.73
CA ARG A 63 5.25 3.80 -10.00
C ARG A 63 3.77 4.22 -10.08
N GLN A 64 3.06 4.25 -8.96
CA GLN A 64 1.62 4.58 -8.91
C GLN A 64 1.38 6.08 -8.93
N ASN A 65 2.24 6.86 -8.26
CA ASN A 65 2.15 8.31 -8.23
C ASN A 65 3.53 8.92 -8.47
N GLN A 66 3.79 9.36 -9.70
CA GLN A 66 5.04 10.02 -10.09
C GLN A 66 5.27 11.35 -9.36
N TRP A 67 4.20 11.93 -8.80
CA TRP A 67 4.25 13.12 -7.97
C TRP A 67 4.20 12.79 -6.48
N PHE A 68 4.52 11.56 -6.06
CA PHE A 68 4.70 11.26 -4.65
C PHE A 68 5.85 12.14 -4.12
N GLN A 69 5.48 13.27 -3.52
CA GLN A 69 6.35 14.39 -3.18
C GLN A 69 7.02 14.20 -1.84
N TYR A 70 7.88 15.18 -1.50
CA TYR A 70 8.51 15.23 -0.19
C TYR A 70 7.49 15.40 1.01
N GLY A 71 6.21 15.61 0.74
CA GLY A 71 5.19 15.71 1.80
C GLY A 71 4.36 14.45 1.99
N ASP A 72 4.43 13.52 1.03
CA ASP A 72 3.39 12.51 0.91
C ASP A 72 3.67 11.34 1.82
N ARG A 73 2.59 10.86 2.44
CA ARG A 73 2.59 9.77 3.40
C ARG A 73 1.49 8.80 3.04
N VAL A 74 1.77 7.52 3.18
CA VAL A 74 0.81 6.45 2.93
C VAL A 74 0.59 5.67 4.21
N TRP A 75 -0.66 5.44 4.58
CA TRP A 75 -0.99 4.64 5.76
C TRP A 75 -0.52 3.19 5.60
N VAL A 76 0.21 2.70 6.59
CA VAL A 76 0.73 1.32 6.65
C VAL A 76 0.67 0.84 8.09
N ASN A 77 0.68 -0.47 8.31
CA ASN A 77 0.90 -1.05 9.62
C ASN A 77 2.38 -1.39 9.83
N HIS A 78 2.84 -1.37 11.08
CA HIS A 78 4.16 -1.86 11.47
C HIS A 78 4.07 -2.84 12.65
N ILE A 79 4.80 -3.94 12.58
CA ILE A 79 4.72 -5.01 13.59
C ILE A 79 5.21 -4.57 14.98
N ASP A 80 6.14 -3.63 15.03
CA ASP A 80 6.63 -3.09 16.30
C ASP A 80 5.71 -2.00 16.90
N TYR A 81 4.72 -1.53 16.14
CA TYR A 81 3.85 -0.41 16.50
C TYR A 81 2.36 -0.77 16.37
N VAL A 82 1.97 -1.98 16.76
CA VAL A 82 0.62 -2.55 16.54
C VAL A 82 -0.54 -1.68 17.07
N THR A 83 -0.32 -0.92 18.14
CA THR A 83 -1.35 -0.07 18.77
C THR A 83 -1.30 1.39 18.33
N GLN A 84 -0.43 1.73 17.38
CA GLN A 84 -0.20 3.10 16.95
C GLN A 84 -0.57 3.25 15.47
N CYS A 85 -0.98 4.45 15.09
CA CYS A 85 -1.17 4.79 13.69
C CYS A 85 0.21 5.01 13.07
N THR A 86 0.51 4.32 11.98
CA THR A 86 1.79 4.46 11.30
C THR A 86 1.60 4.84 9.83
N SER A 87 2.51 5.65 9.32
CA SER A 87 2.57 6.02 7.91
C SER A 87 3.96 5.79 7.34
N PHE A 88 4.05 5.58 6.04
CA PHE A 88 5.30 5.49 5.32
C PHE A 88 5.57 6.79 4.58
N ALA A 89 6.76 7.37 4.81
CA ALA A 89 7.28 8.55 4.14
C ALA A 89 8.79 8.37 3.92
N PHE A 90 9.28 8.65 2.70
CA PHE A 90 10.73 8.59 2.36
C PHE A 90 11.50 7.39 2.84
N SER A 91 10.99 6.20 2.55
CA SER A 91 11.69 4.98 2.92
C SER A 91 11.77 4.75 4.44
N ASN A 92 10.93 5.43 5.23
CA ASN A 92 10.80 5.22 6.67
C ASN A 92 9.34 5.10 7.08
N VAL A 93 9.12 4.40 8.19
CA VAL A 93 7.84 4.36 8.88
C VAL A 93 7.86 5.36 10.03
N GLU A 94 6.85 6.21 10.06
CA GLU A 94 6.64 7.24 11.06
C GLU A 94 5.37 6.94 11.86
N ILE A 95 5.45 7.13 13.18
CA ILE A 95 4.27 7.12 14.06
C ILE A 95 3.53 8.44 13.86
N THR A 96 2.22 8.37 13.74
CA THR A 96 1.35 9.53 13.57
C THR A 96 0.34 9.59 14.70
N ASP A 97 0.01 10.81 15.12
CA ASP A 97 -0.98 11.09 16.16
C ASP A 97 -2.42 11.14 15.59
#